data_AF-A0AAD5TUS3-F1
#
_entry.id   AF-A0AAD5TUS3-F1
#
_cell.length_a   1.000
_cell.length_b   1.000
_cell.length_c   1.000
_cell.angle_alpha   90.00
_cell.angle_beta   90.00
_cell.angle_gamma   90.00
#
_symmetry.space_group_name_H-M   'P 1'
#
loop_
_entity.id
_entity.type
_entity.pdbx_description
1 polymer ?
#
loop_
_entity_poly.entity_id
_entity_poly.type
_entity_poly.pdbx_seq_one_letter_code
_entity_poly.pdbx_strand_id
1 'polypeptide(L)'
;MVDSFFLSWKRRSGKCWRQGRGRDGSWEEKGDDRALGFFELADIADWDYVVNLSANDYTLRSPKFVYKYLQTTNPKKLWINFLKETREEKLKRLESPYLMLPNKSGLKEEKFDIFLKPKRNFFLKNDFFPVKHSQWMILTKEFIDFIRTDQKVLLFLAWTEHTWVSDEFFFGMVALYSHPDKIINDNKRFINFKDKTEKHPIWLNYNTSSLFLKKTTNFTKDNNQNNFFWFRKVKISQDIDLKNAVDLERNLADLSLT
;
A
#
# COMPACT_ATOMS: atom_id res chain seq x y z
N MET A 1 13.76 24.99 8.23
CA MET A 1 14.59 24.03 7.47
C MET A 1 13.86 22.70 7.60
N VAL A 2 13.06 22.31 6.60
CA VAL A 2 12.16 21.15 6.70
C VAL A 2 12.81 20.01 5.92
N ASP A 3 13.55 19.16 6.62
CA ASP A 3 14.10 17.95 6.05
C ASP A 3 12.94 16.96 5.80
N SER A 4 12.56 16.82 4.54
CA SER A 4 11.55 15.85 4.10
C SER A 4 12.22 14.48 4.07
N PHE A 5 12.16 13.75 5.19
CA PHE A 5 12.68 12.39 5.27
C PHE A 5 11.77 11.41 4.52
N PHE A 6 12.16 11.05 3.30
CA PHE A 6 11.68 9.84 2.63
C PHE A 6 12.49 8.65 3.13
N LEU A 7 12.01 7.99 4.18
CA LEU A 7 12.65 6.77 4.67
C LEU A 7 12.15 5.57 3.87
N SER A 8 12.89 5.22 2.81
CA SER A 8 12.97 3.84 2.35
C SER A 8 13.75 3.05 3.39
N TRP A 9 13.05 2.24 4.18
CA TRP A 9 13.68 1.51 5.25
C TRP A 9 14.47 0.31 4.70
N LYS A 10 15.80 0.42 4.75
CA LYS A 10 16.72 -0.71 4.62
C LYS A 10 17.40 -0.90 5.98
N ARG A 11 16.82 -1.72 6.86
CA ARG A 11 17.37 -2.00 8.20
C ARG A 11 18.79 -2.57 8.08
N ARG A 12 19.71 -2.06 8.91
CA ARG A 12 21.12 -2.49 9.08
C ARG A 12 21.28 -3.87 9.75
N SER A 13 20.24 -4.69 9.82
CA SER A 13 20.27 -6.04 10.39
C SER A 13 19.67 -7.05 9.43
N GLY A 14 20.23 -7.16 8.22
CA GLY A 14 20.34 -8.43 7.49
C GLY A 14 19.11 -9.27 7.13
N LYS A 15 17.88 -8.88 7.46
CA LYS A 15 16.64 -9.59 7.14
C LYS A 15 15.74 -8.64 6.34
N CYS A 16 15.70 -8.88 5.03
CA CYS A 16 14.74 -8.27 4.11
C CYS A 16 13.41 -8.99 4.34
N TRP A 17 12.38 -8.27 4.81
CA TRP A 17 11.05 -8.84 5.04
C TRP A 17 10.34 -8.91 3.68
N ARG A 18 10.73 -9.93 2.89
CA ARG A 18 9.91 -10.50 1.82
C ARG A 18 9.12 -11.66 2.42
N GLN A 19 8.01 -12.03 1.80
CA GLN A 19 7.68 -13.46 1.68
C GLN A 19 8.93 -14.17 1.11
N GLY A 20 9.69 -14.81 1.98
CA GLY A 20 10.97 -15.40 1.65
C GLY A 20 11.66 -15.95 2.89
N ARG A 21 12.26 -17.13 2.72
CA ARG A 21 13.05 -17.84 3.74
C ARG A 21 14.03 -16.90 4.46
N GLY A 22 14.14 -17.06 5.78
CA GLY A 22 15.29 -16.56 6.53
C GLY A 22 16.60 -17.13 5.98
N ARG A 23 17.76 -16.56 6.37
CA ARG A 23 19.09 -17.06 5.95
C ARG A 23 19.37 -18.50 6.41
N ASP A 24 18.61 -18.97 7.39
CA ASP A 24 18.59 -20.30 7.99
C ASP A 24 17.50 -21.21 7.39
N GLY A 25 16.69 -20.72 6.44
CA GLY A 25 15.58 -21.46 5.87
C GLY A 25 14.33 -21.53 6.75
N SER A 26 14.31 -20.85 7.92
CA SER A 26 13.13 -20.80 8.77
C SER A 26 12.08 -19.82 8.21
N TRP A 27 10.81 -20.17 8.43
CA TRP A 27 9.67 -19.33 8.10
C TRP A 27 9.19 -18.72 9.43
N GLU A 28 9.16 -17.39 9.50
CA GLU A 28 8.64 -16.65 10.65
C GLU A 28 7.15 -16.33 10.38
N GLU A 29 6.28 -16.57 11.36
CA GLU A 29 4.87 -16.11 11.36
C GLU A 29 4.82 -14.59 11.36
N LYS A 30 4.07 -14.00 10.42
CA LYS A 30 3.99 -12.54 10.26
C LYS A 30 2.55 -12.16 9.96
N GLY A 31 1.85 -11.67 10.98
CA GLY A 31 0.66 -10.85 10.81
C GLY A 31 0.99 -9.54 10.09
N ASP A 32 -0.02 -8.69 9.87
CA ASP A 32 0.11 -7.41 9.17
C ASP A 32 1.10 -6.45 9.86
N ASP A 33 2.38 -6.56 9.50
CA ASP A 33 3.51 -5.83 10.11
C ASP A 33 3.50 -4.33 9.80
N ARG A 34 2.63 -3.88 8.88
CA ARG A 34 2.54 -2.48 8.47
C ARG A 34 2.02 -1.59 9.58
N ALA A 35 0.98 -2.02 10.30
CA ALA A 35 0.41 -1.23 11.40
C ALA A 35 1.46 -1.01 12.49
N LEU A 36 2.17 -2.07 12.89
CA LEU A 36 3.26 -1.99 13.87
C LEU A 36 4.39 -1.08 13.39
N GLY A 37 4.81 -1.21 12.13
CA GLY A 37 5.84 -0.32 11.57
C GLY A 37 5.44 1.16 11.56
N PHE A 38 4.15 1.46 11.35
CA PHE A 38 3.64 2.83 11.46
C PHE A 38 3.55 3.31 12.91
N PHE A 39 3.25 2.43 13.87
CA PHE A 39 3.26 2.76 15.29
C PHE A 39 4.67 3.08 15.78
N GLU A 40 5.65 2.24 15.42
CA GLU A 40 7.06 2.52 15.71
C GLU A 40 7.49 3.86 15.11
N LEU A 41 7.08 4.15 13.86
CA LEU A 41 7.40 5.43 13.22
C LEU A 41 6.77 6.62 13.95
N ALA A 42 5.54 6.48 14.45
CA ALA A 42 4.86 7.51 15.24
C ALA A 42 5.53 7.75 16.60
N ASP A 43 6.26 6.77 17.14
CA ASP A 43 6.96 6.89 18.42
C ASP A 43 8.35 7.53 18.27
N ILE A 44 9.02 7.35 17.14
CA ILE A 44 10.42 7.78 16.95
C ILE A 44 10.57 9.12 16.19
N ALA A 45 9.50 9.63 15.57
CA ALA A 45 9.57 10.82 14.73
C ALA A 45 8.24 11.57 14.65
N ASP A 46 8.33 12.87 14.36
CA ASP A 46 7.19 13.71 14.01
C ASP A 46 7.05 13.83 12.48
N TRP A 47 5.84 13.64 11.97
CA TRP A 47 5.54 13.60 10.53
C TRP A 47 4.04 13.76 10.28
N ASP A 48 3.67 14.30 9.11
CA ASP A 48 2.25 14.50 8.76
C ASP A 48 1.63 13.30 8.04
N TYR A 49 2.38 12.71 7.11
CA TYR A 49 1.94 11.61 6.26
C TYR A 49 2.95 10.47 6.24
N VAL A 50 2.44 9.25 6.17
CA VAL A 50 3.21 8.04 5.93
C VAL A 50 2.84 7.44 4.57
N VAL A 51 3.86 7.02 3.82
CA VAL A 51 3.74 6.40 2.50
C VAL A 51 4.47 5.07 2.53
N ASN A 52 3.77 3.96 2.24
CA ASN A 52 4.41 2.65 2.20
C ASN A 52 5.04 2.35 0.84
N LEU A 53 6.34 2.13 0.77
CA LEU A 53 7.04 1.81 -0.48
C LEU A 53 7.61 0.41 -0.43
N SER A 54 8.01 -0.13 -1.58
CA SER A 54 8.82 -1.34 -1.64
C SER A 54 10.00 -1.18 -2.59
N ALA A 55 10.88 -2.17 -2.62
CA ALA A 55 12.13 -2.13 -3.36
C ALA A 55 11.99 -1.98 -4.90
N ASN A 56 10.80 -2.17 -5.47
CA ASN A 56 10.57 -1.94 -6.91
C ASN A 56 9.61 -0.76 -7.15
N ASP A 57 9.48 0.15 -6.19
CA ASP A 57 8.84 1.44 -6.40
C ASP A 57 9.88 2.49 -6.79
N TYR A 58 9.52 3.39 -7.70
CA TYR A 58 10.39 4.49 -8.13
C TYR A 58 9.63 5.81 -8.14
N THR A 59 10.27 6.89 -7.68
CA THR A 59 9.64 8.21 -7.52
C THR A 59 9.53 8.94 -8.86
N LEU A 60 8.33 9.43 -9.18
CA LEU A 60 8.04 10.30 -10.33
C LEU A 60 8.10 11.78 -10.00
N ARG A 61 7.85 12.11 -8.74
CA ARG A 61 7.80 13.47 -8.21
C ARG A 61 8.82 13.58 -7.10
N SER A 62 9.38 14.78 -6.90
CA SER A 62 10.28 14.98 -5.77
C SER A 62 9.51 14.85 -4.45
N PRO A 63 10.23 14.51 -3.37
CA PRO A 63 9.74 14.63 -2.01
C PRO A 63 8.99 15.94 -1.72
N LYS A 64 9.58 17.06 -2.13
CA LYS A 64 9.05 18.41 -1.92
C LYS A 64 7.72 18.59 -2.66
N PHE A 65 7.63 18.10 -3.90
CA PHE A 65 6.39 18.15 -4.67
C PHE A 65 5.27 17.37 -4.00
N VAL A 66 5.55 16.11 -3.64
CA VAL A 66 4.55 15.24 -3.02
C VAL A 66 4.02 15.86 -1.74
N TYR A 67 4.92 16.35 -0.88
CA TYR A 67 4.54 16.98 0.38
C TYR A 67 3.69 18.24 0.16
N LYS A 68 4.12 19.16 -0.72
CA LYS A 68 3.36 20.38 -1.03
C LYS A 68 1.98 20.03 -1.61
N TYR A 69 1.89 19.07 -2.52
CA TYR A 69 0.62 18.63 -3.09
C TYR A 69 -0.34 18.10 -2.02
N LEU A 70 0.14 17.22 -1.13
CA LEU A 70 -0.67 16.66 -0.06
C LEU A 70 -1.16 17.74 0.91
N GLN A 71 -0.35 18.76 1.18
CA GLN A 71 -0.71 19.87 2.06
C GLN A 71 -1.69 20.87 1.41
N THR A 72 -1.59 21.14 0.10
CA THR A 72 -2.38 22.21 -0.53
C THR A 72 -3.63 21.72 -1.24
N THR A 73 -3.55 20.58 -1.93
CA THR A 73 -4.64 20.14 -2.82
C THR A 73 -5.73 19.42 -2.04
N ASN A 74 -5.33 18.59 -1.07
CA ASN A 74 -6.23 17.72 -0.31
C ASN A 74 -5.66 17.47 1.09
N PRO A 75 -5.61 18.51 1.97
CA PRO A 75 -5.02 18.39 3.29
C PRO A 75 -5.75 17.36 4.14
N LYS A 76 -4.98 16.59 4.91
CA LYS A 76 -5.43 15.59 5.89
C LYS A 76 -6.30 14.48 5.30
N LYS A 77 -6.21 14.23 3.99
CA LYS A 77 -6.94 13.16 3.31
C LYS A 77 -6.16 11.84 3.33
N LEU A 78 -6.89 10.74 3.33
CA LEU A 78 -6.39 9.36 3.25
C LEU A 78 -6.46 8.89 1.80
N TRP A 79 -5.33 8.48 1.22
CA TRP A 79 -5.26 8.05 -0.18
C TRP A 79 -5.24 6.52 -0.21
N ILE A 80 -6.43 5.94 -0.36
CA ILE A 80 -6.65 4.50 -0.35
C ILE A 80 -7.51 4.15 -1.56
N ASN A 81 -6.92 3.45 -2.54
CA ASN A 81 -7.66 3.04 -3.72
C ASN A 81 -8.47 1.76 -3.44
N PHE A 82 -9.79 1.83 -3.60
CA PHE A 82 -10.74 0.75 -3.41
C PHE A 82 -11.17 0.11 -4.72
N LEU A 83 -11.27 -1.22 -4.70
CA LEU A 83 -11.77 -2.01 -5.82
C LEU A 83 -13.27 -2.27 -5.69
N LYS A 84 -13.96 -2.27 -6.83
CA LYS A 84 -15.35 -2.73 -6.92
C LYS A 84 -15.34 -4.27 -6.90
N GLU A 85 -15.57 -4.84 -5.72
CA GLU A 85 -15.87 -6.27 -5.54
C GLU A 85 -17.28 -6.41 -4.91
N THR A 86 -17.90 -7.57 -5.12
CA THR A 86 -19.20 -7.91 -4.53
C THR A 86 -19.08 -8.09 -3.01
N ARG A 87 -20.16 -7.85 -2.26
CA ARG A 87 -20.17 -8.00 -0.79
C ARG A 87 -19.83 -9.43 -0.36
N GLU A 88 -20.25 -10.43 -1.13
CA GLU A 88 -20.00 -11.85 -0.87
C GLU A 88 -18.51 -12.21 -0.97
N GLU A 89 -17.84 -11.76 -2.03
CA GLU A 89 -16.38 -11.96 -2.19
C GLU A 89 -15.59 -11.31 -1.04
N LYS A 90 -16.07 -10.16 -0.56
CA LYS A 90 -15.45 -9.42 0.54
C LYS A 90 -15.64 -10.12 1.89
N LEU A 91 -16.85 -10.64 2.17
CA LEU A 91 -17.14 -11.38 3.41
C LEU A 91 -16.41 -12.72 3.47
N LYS A 92 -16.27 -13.42 2.33
CA LYS A 92 -15.57 -14.71 2.27
C LYS A 92 -14.13 -14.63 2.79
N ARG A 93 -13.44 -13.49 2.62
CA ARG A 93 -12.10 -13.26 3.16
C ARG A 93 -12.10 -13.16 4.69
N LEU A 94 -13.07 -12.45 5.26
CA LEU A 94 -13.18 -12.25 6.71
C LEU A 94 -13.64 -13.51 7.46
N GLU A 95 -14.39 -14.37 6.78
CA GLU A 95 -14.96 -15.59 7.38
C GLU A 95 -14.08 -16.84 7.23
N SER A 96 -13.08 -16.78 6.34
CA SER A 96 -12.16 -17.89 6.11
C SER A 96 -10.87 -17.72 6.92
N PRO A 97 -10.56 -18.60 7.89
CA PRO A 97 -9.25 -18.58 8.52
C PRO A 97 -8.16 -18.85 7.47
N TYR A 98 -7.02 -18.19 7.66
CA TYR A 98 -5.78 -18.47 6.97
C TYR A 98 -4.71 -18.74 8.04
N LEU A 99 -4.18 -19.96 8.07
CA LEU A 99 -3.16 -20.39 9.03
C LEU A 99 -1.94 -20.89 8.27
N MET A 100 -0.76 -20.67 8.85
CA MET A 100 0.46 -21.31 8.39
C MET A 100 0.61 -22.64 9.14
N LEU A 101 0.72 -23.75 8.43
CA LEU A 101 0.90 -25.06 9.04
C LEU A 101 2.36 -25.52 8.88
N PRO A 102 2.96 -26.12 9.93
CA PRO A 102 4.26 -26.78 9.80
C PRO A 102 4.18 -27.94 8.81
N ASN A 103 5.11 -28.01 7.88
CA ASN A 103 5.30 -29.15 6.99
C ASN A 103 6.75 -29.65 7.02
N LYS A 104 7.00 -30.79 6.38
CA LYS A 104 8.34 -31.43 6.34
C LYS A 104 9.44 -30.58 5.66
N SER A 105 9.10 -29.46 4.99
CA SER A 105 10.03 -28.59 4.26
C SER A 105 10.01 -27.12 4.71
N GLY A 106 9.38 -26.82 5.85
CA GLY A 106 9.18 -25.47 6.39
C GLY A 106 7.75 -25.20 6.87
N LEU A 107 7.32 -23.94 6.92
CA LEU A 107 5.90 -23.63 7.00
C LEU A 107 5.34 -23.70 5.58
N LYS A 108 4.23 -24.42 5.39
CA LYS A 108 3.50 -24.40 4.12
C LYS A 108 2.21 -23.63 4.32
N GLU A 109 1.91 -22.81 3.33
CA GLU A 109 0.58 -22.28 3.11
C GLU A 109 -0.38 -23.44 2.83
N GLU A 110 -1.17 -23.84 3.83
CA GLU A 110 -2.31 -24.72 3.59
C GLU A 110 -3.56 -23.87 3.52
N LYS A 111 -4.10 -23.74 2.31
CA LYS A 111 -5.51 -23.38 2.17
C LYS A 111 -6.28 -24.59 2.70
N PHE A 112 -6.81 -24.49 3.91
CA PHE A 112 -7.77 -25.47 4.41
C PHE A 112 -8.79 -25.75 3.31
N ASP A 113 -9.00 -27.04 3.05
CA ASP A 113 -10.03 -27.51 2.13
C ASP A 113 -11.34 -26.81 2.50
N ILE A 114 -12.04 -26.27 1.51
CA ILE A 114 -13.16 -25.35 1.72
C ILE A 114 -14.31 -26.00 2.52
N PHE A 115 -14.33 -27.33 2.54
CA PHE A 115 -15.28 -28.18 3.25
C PHE A 115 -14.93 -28.47 4.72
N LEU A 116 -13.70 -28.19 5.17
CA LEU A 116 -13.22 -28.45 6.54
C LEU A 116 -12.89 -27.16 7.33
N LYS A 117 -13.17 -25.97 6.78
CA LYS A 117 -12.87 -24.71 7.46
C LYS A 117 -13.78 -24.50 8.67
N PRO A 118 -13.25 -24.30 9.89
CA PRO A 118 -14.03 -23.61 10.91
C PRO A 118 -14.33 -22.20 10.39
N LYS A 119 -15.61 -21.91 10.14
CA LYS A 119 -16.04 -20.57 9.74
C LYS A 119 -15.80 -19.62 10.92
N ARG A 120 -15.09 -18.52 10.66
CA ARG A 120 -14.94 -17.45 11.64
C ARG A 120 -16.12 -16.48 11.46
N ASN A 121 -16.93 -16.28 12.50
CA ASN A 121 -17.99 -15.27 12.44
C ASN A 121 -17.37 -13.90 12.72
N PHE A 122 -17.23 -13.06 11.68
CA PHE A 122 -16.69 -11.71 11.86
C PHE A 122 -17.60 -10.87 12.77
N PHE A 123 -17.13 -10.64 14.00
CA PHE A 123 -17.92 -10.07 15.09
C PHE A 123 -18.27 -8.58 14.89
N LEU A 124 -17.55 -7.86 14.03
CA LEU A 124 -17.75 -6.43 13.75
C LEU A 124 -18.49 -6.15 12.44
N LYS A 125 -19.24 -7.14 11.92
CA LYS A 125 -19.96 -7.04 10.63
C LYS A 125 -20.98 -5.90 10.51
N ASN A 126 -21.46 -5.38 11.65
CA ASN A 126 -22.40 -4.26 11.71
C ASN A 126 -21.69 -2.91 11.78
N ASP A 127 -20.43 -2.88 12.23
CA ASP A 127 -19.65 -1.65 12.38
C ASP A 127 -18.80 -1.36 11.12
N PHE A 128 -18.21 -2.41 10.53
CA PHE A 128 -17.29 -2.25 9.40
C PHE A 128 -17.93 -2.71 8.09
N PHE A 129 -17.81 -1.86 7.07
CA PHE A 129 -18.17 -2.23 5.70
C PHE A 129 -17.01 -2.97 5.04
N PRO A 130 -17.17 -4.23 4.59
CA PRO A 130 -16.10 -4.95 3.91
C PRO A 130 -15.72 -4.28 2.59
N VAL A 131 -14.42 -4.13 2.36
CA VAL A 131 -13.85 -3.50 1.16
C VAL A 131 -12.49 -4.09 0.87
N LYS A 132 -12.16 -4.26 -0.41
CA LYS A 132 -10.79 -4.48 -0.86
C LYS A 132 -10.20 -3.17 -1.34
N HIS A 133 -8.98 -2.90 -0.91
CA HIS A 133 -8.16 -1.80 -1.36
C HIS A 133 -6.82 -2.27 -1.89
N SER A 134 -6.13 -1.38 -2.59
CA SER A 134 -4.74 -1.55 -2.96
C SER A 134 -3.87 -1.60 -1.70
N GLN A 135 -2.87 -2.49 -1.68
CA GLN A 135 -1.83 -2.55 -0.63
C GLN A 135 -1.13 -1.21 -0.40
N TRP A 136 -1.18 -0.32 -1.38
CA TRP A 136 -0.47 0.93 -1.45
C TRP A 136 -1.31 2.11 -1.00
N MET A 137 -0.80 2.92 -0.07
CA MET A 137 -1.57 3.99 0.57
C MET A 137 -0.70 5.22 0.85
N ILE A 138 -1.37 6.33 1.16
CA ILE A 138 -0.83 7.50 1.87
C ILE A 138 -1.78 7.79 3.03
N LEU A 139 -1.28 7.74 4.25
CA LEU A 139 -2.08 7.87 5.48
C LEU A 139 -1.57 9.05 6.31
N THR A 140 -2.46 9.67 7.08
CA THR A 140 -2.07 10.75 8.01
C THR A 140 -1.61 10.18 9.35
N LYS A 141 -0.78 10.94 10.08
CA LYS A 141 -0.41 10.57 11.46
C LYS A 141 -1.62 10.47 12.37
N GLU A 142 -2.56 11.41 12.26
CA GLU A 142 -3.84 11.40 12.99
C GLU A 142 -4.60 10.06 12.82
N PHE A 143 -4.63 9.52 11.60
CA PHE A 143 -5.29 8.25 11.35
C PHE A 143 -4.52 7.06 11.94
N ILE A 144 -3.19 7.08 11.91
CA ILE A 144 -2.38 6.06 12.59
C ILE A 144 -2.56 6.11 14.10
N ASP A 145 -2.58 7.30 14.70
CA ASP A 145 -2.83 7.49 16.12
C ASP A 145 -4.22 6.97 16.50
N PHE A 146 -5.24 7.24 15.69
CA PHE A 146 -6.59 6.69 15.88
C PHE A 146 -6.60 5.15 15.91
N ILE A 147 -5.90 4.49 14.98
CA ILE A 147 -5.80 3.02 14.96
C ILE A 147 -5.22 2.47 16.27
N ARG A 148 -4.27 3.18 16.89
CA ARG A 148 -3.62 2.77 18.15
C ARG A 148 -4.50 2.90 19.37
N THR A 149 -5.49 3.78 19.33
CA THR A 149 -6.29 4.14 20.50
C THR A 149 -7.70 3.54 20.48
N ASP A 150 -8.27 3.31 19.32
CA ASP A 150 -9.63 2.81 19.21
C ASP A 150 -9.71 1.31 19.53
N GLN A 151 -10.50 0.96 20.54
CA GLN A 151 -10.60 -0.42 21.02
C GLN A 151 -11.19 -1.38 19.98
N LYS A 152 -12.18 -0.95 19.18
CA LYS A 152 -12.76 -1.81 18.14
C LYS A 152 -11.77 -2.05 17.02
N VAL A 153 -11.01 -1.02 16.65
CA VAL A 153 -9.96 -1.13 15.63
C VAL A 153 -8.82 -2.03 16.09
N LEU A 154 -8.39 -1.93 17.36
CA LEU A 154 -7.38 -2.84 17.92
C LEU A 154 -7.87 -4.30 17.95
N LEU A 155 -9.13 -4.53 18.34
CA LEU A 155 -9.74 -5.86 18.28
C LEU A 155 -9.84 -6.36 16.83
N PHE A 156 -10.12 -5.47 15.87
CA PHE A 156 -10.11 -5.82 14.46
C PHE A 156 -8.69 -6.15 13.96
N LEU A 157 -7.68 -5.39 14.38
CA LEU A 157 -6.28 -5.66 14.04
C LEU A 157 -5.83 -7.01 14.58
N ALA A 158 -6.19 -7.35 15.82
CA ALA A 158 -5.94 -8.70 16.36
C ALA A 158 -6.67 -9.78 15.55
N TRP A 159 -7.90 -9.50 15.10
CA TRP A 159 -8.65 -10.44 14.26
C TRP A 159 -7.97 -10.73 12.90
N THR A 160 -7.26 -9.76 12.33
CA THR A 160 -6.66 -9.92 11.00
C THR A 160 -5.48 -10.90 10.97
N GLU A 161 -4.89 -11.24 12.12
CA GLU A 161 -3.73 -12.16 12.24
C GLU A 161 -3.91 -13.47 11.46
N HIS A 162 -5.11 -14.05 11.50
CA HIS A 162 -5.44 -15.30 10.79
C HIS A 162 -6.26 -15.06 9.53
N THR A 163 -5.99 -13.96 8.81
CA THR A 163 -6.73 -13.59 7.61
C THR A 163 -5.79 -13.42 6.43
N TRP A 164 -6.20 -13.94 5.27
CA TRP A 164 -5.39 -13.86 4.06
C TRP A 164 -5.34 -12.43 3.53
N VAL A 165 -4.12 -11.89 3.40
CA VAL A 165 -3.84 -10.57 2.78
C VAL A 165 -4.67 -9.47 3.47
N SER A 166 -4.53 -9.39 4.79
CA SER A 166 -5.19 -8.39 5.62
C SER A 166 -4.89 -6.96 5.22
N ASP A 167 -3.71 -6.77 4.65
CA ASP A 167 -3.14 -5.51 4.24
C ASP A 167 -3.83 -4.91 3.00
N GLU A 168 -4.71 -5.68 2.34
CA GLU A 168 -5.61 -5.24 1.26
C GLU A 168 -7.04 -4.94 1.72
N PHE A 169 -7.36 -5.01 3.01
CA PHE A 169 -8.70 -4.61 3.48
C PHE A 169 -8.71 -3.84 4.81
N PHE A 170 -7.78 -4.12 5.74
CA PHE A 170 -7.81 -3.60 7.09
C PHE A 170 -7.90 -2.07 7.14
N PHE A 171 -6.91 -1.39 6.57
CA PHE A 171 -6.83 0.08 6.59
C PHE A 171 -8.02 0.71 5.87
N GLY A 172 -8.47 0.13 4.77
CA GLY A 172 -9.63 0.58 4.03
C GLY A 172 -10.93 0.50 4.82
N MET A 173 -11.16 -0.63 5.49
CA MET A 173 -12.32 -0.83 6.35
C MET A 173 -12.29 0.13 7.56
N VAL A 174 -11.13 0.31 8.19
CA VAL A 174 -10.97 1.25 9.31
C VAL A 174 -11.15 2.70 8.87
N ALA A 175 -10.65 3.07 7.69
CA ALA A 175 -10.83 4.41 7.15
C ALA A 175 -12.31 4.70 6.86
N LEU A 176 -13.06 3.76 6.29
CA LEU A 176 -14.50 3.92 6.06
C LEU A 176 -15.30 3.97 7.37
N TYR A 177 -14.85 3.23 8.39
CA TYR A 177 -15.48 3.24 9.72
C TYR A 177 -15.31 4.59 10.43
N SER A 178 -14.11 5.16 10.38
CA SER A 178 -13.73 6.31 11.23
C SER A 178 -13.68 7.66 10.52
N HIS A 179 -13.39 7.67 9.22
CA HIS A 179 -13.08 8.87 8.44
C HIS A 179 -13.65 8.81 7.00
N PRO A 180 -14.92 8.42 6.81
CA PRO A 180 -15.48 8.18 5.47
C PRO A 180 -15.41 9.41 4.54
N ASP A 181 -15.44 10.61 5.10
CA ASP A 181 -15.35 11.90 4.40
C ASP A 181 -13.90 12.30 4.04
N LYS A 182 -12.89 11.68 4.66
CA LYS A 182 -11.47 11.98 4.41
C LYS A 182 -10.82 11.07 3.37
N ILE A 183 -11.51 10.07 2.84
CA ILE A 183 -10.88 9.10 1.91
C ILE A 183 -10.96 9.59 0.47
N ILE A 184 -9.84 9.48 -0.24
CA ILE A 184 -9.75 9.63 -1.68
C ILE A 184 -9.45 8.27 -2.29
N ASN A 185 -10.27 7.88 -3.27
CA ASN A 185 -10.15 6.60 -3.98
C ASN A 185 -9.02 6.61 -5.03
N ASP A 186 -7.80 6.86 -4.58
CA ASP A 186 -6.58 6.93 -5.39
C ASP A 186 -5.39 6.62 -4.46
N ASN A 187 -4.38 5.90 -4.95
CA ASN A 187 -3.17 5.54 -4.19
C ASN A 187 -1.90 6.23 -4.74
N LYS A 188 -2.04 7.12 -5.73
CA LYS A 188 -0.98 7.86 -6.41
C LYS A 188 0.13 6.98 -7.01
N ARG A 189 -0.15 5.69 -7.26
CA ARG A 189 0.80 4.76 -7.88
C ARG A 189 0.34 4.36 -9.26
N PHE A 190 1.24 4.48 -10.22
CA PHE A 190 1.04 3.85 -11.52
C PHE A 190 1.43 2.39 -11.41
N ILE A 191 0.43 1.53 -11.62
CA ILE A 191 0.57 0.08 -11.58
C ILE A 191 -0.02 -0.44 -12.88
N ASN A 192 0.81 -1.10 -13.68
CA ASN A 192 0.37 -1.67 -14.95
C ASN A 192 0.16 -3.18 -14.80
N PHE A 193 -1.05 -3.63 -15.12
CA PHE A 193 -1.40 -5.04 -15.25
C PHE A 193 -1.62 -5.32 -16.73
N LYS A 194 -1.13 -6.46 -17.22
CA LYS A 194 -1.29 -6.84 -18.63
C LYS A 194 -2.77 -6.93 -19.01
N ASP A 195 -3.57 -7.46 -18.10
CA ASP A 195 -5.03 -7.50 -18.15
C ASP A 195 -5.62 -7.46 -16.73
N LYS A 196 -6.95 -7.42 -16.61
CA LYS A 196 -7.65 -7.32 -15.32
C LYS A 196 -7.65 -8.63 -14.50
N THR A 197 -7.21 -9.74 -15.08
CA THR A 197 -7.20 -11.06 -14.45
C THR A 197 -5.86 -11.40 -13.80
N GLU A 198 -4.81 -10.68 -14.18
CA GLU A 198 -3.47 -10.84 -13.62
C GLU A 198 -3.40 -10.50 -12.13
N LYS A 199 -2.69 -11.35 -11.38
CA LYS A 199 -2.48 -11.17 -9.93
C LYS A 199 -1.30 -10.27 -9.61
N HIS A 200 -0.42 -10.02 -10.59
CA HIS A 200 0.80 -9.27 -10.40
C HIS A 200 1.02 -8.25 -11.53
N PRO A 201 1.52 -7.05 -11.20
CA PRO A 201 1.85 -6.07 -12.22
C PRO A 201 3.07 -6.48 -13.05
N ILE A 202 3.08 -6.04 -14.30
CA ILE A 202 4.19 -6.26 -15.23
C ILE A 202 5.39 -5.36 -14.87
N TRP A 203 6.58 -5.77 -15.33
CA TRP A 203 7.76 -4.91 -15.27
C TRP A 203 7.69 -3.83 -16.35
N LEU A 204 7.91 -2.59 -15.93
CA LEU A 204 7.99 -1.44 -16.82
C LEU A 204 9.42 -1.28 -17.35
N ASN A 205 9.51 -0.88 -18.62
CA ASN A 205 10.73 -0.52 -19.34
C ASN A 205 10.51 0.76 -20.17
N TYR A 206 11.56 1.28 -20.80
CA TYR A 206 11.48 2.48 -21.64
C TYR A 206 10.45 2.37 -22.77
N ASN A 207 10.27 1.20 -23.40
CA ASN A 207 9.27 1.05 -24.46
C ASN A 207 7.84 1.20 -23.94
N THR A 208 7.57 0.73 -22.70
CA THR A 208 6.31 0.98 -22.01
C THR A 208 6.18 2.41 -21.47
N SER A 209 7.24 3.22 -21.51
CA SER A 209 7.25 4.57 -20.94
C SER A 209 6.34 5.56 -21.63
N SER A 210 6.14 5.38 -22.94
CA SER A 210 5.19 6.16 -23.72
C SER A 210 3.76 6.12 -23.16
N LEU A 211 3.36 5.03 -22.48
CA LEU A 211 2.04 4.87 -21.87
C LEU A 211 1.83 5.74 -20.62
N PHE A 212 2.90 6.12 -19.93
CA PHE A 212 2.80 6.95 -18.73
C PHE A 212 3.36 8.36 -18.92
N LEU A 213 4.39 8.57 -19.75
CA LEU A 213 4.91 9.91 -20.04
C LEU A 213 3.85 10.74 -20.76
N LYS A 214 3.10 10.15 -21.71
CA LYS A 214 1.95 10.84 -22.33
C LYS A 214 0.81 11.13 -21.35
N LYS A 215 0.65 10.30 -20.31
CA LYS A 215 -0.34 10.51 -19.25
C LYS A 215 0.12 11.57 -18.24
N THR A 216 1.42 11.76 -18.06
CA THR A 216 1.96 12.85 -17.24
C THR A 216 1.96 14.17 -18.00
N THR A 217 2.27 14.22 -19.30
CA THR A 217 2.39 15.48 -20.06
C THR A 217 1.06 16.19 -20.38
N ASN A 218 -0.09 15.52 -20.28
CA ASN A 218 -1.41 16.13 -20.49
C ASN A 218 -1.89 16.93 -19.26
N PHE A 219 -1.04 17.83 -18.77
CA PHE A 219 -1.29 18.66 -17.60
C PHE A 219 -2.37 19.74 -17.78
N THR A 220 -2.93 19.93 -18.98
CA THR A 220 -3.58 21.20 -19.32
C THR A 220 -5.01 21.15 -19.88
N LYS A 221 -5.76 20.04 -19.87
CA LYS A 221 -7.16 20.15 -20.37
C LYS A 221 -8.28 19.28 -19.81
N ASP A 222 -8.00 18.17 -19.12
CA ASP A 222 -9.07 17.38 -18.50
C ASP A 222 -8.85 17.26 -16.99
N ASN A 223 -9.80 17.81 -16.22
CA ASN A 223 -9.85 17.83 -14.76
C ASN A 223 -9.96 16.43 -14.09
N ASN A 224 -9.64 15.35 -14.80
CA ASN A 224 -9.59 13.99 -14.26
C ASN A 224 -8.81 13.09 -15.22
N GLN A 225 -7.47 12.97 -15.05
CA GLN A 225 -6.75 11.68 -15.05
C GLN A 225 -5.22 11.84 -14.88
N ASN A 226 -4.77 11.45 -13.68
CA ASN A 226 -3.51 10.73 -13.39
C ASN A 226 -2.18 11.48 -13.24
N ASN A 227 -2.07 12.27 -12.15
CA ASN A 227 -0.80 12.63 -11.53
C ASN A 227 -0.32 11.56 -10.54
N PHE A 228 0.43 10.56 -11.04
CA PHE A 228 1.09 9.58 -10.19
C PHE A 228 2.35 10.16 -9.52
N PHE A 229 2.63 9.71 -8.30
CA PHE A 229 3.85 10.07 -7.55
C PHE A 229 4.91 8.98 -7.60
N TRP A 230 4.50 7.74 -7.82
CA TRP A 230 5.41 6.60 -7.93
C TRP A 230 5.01 5.64 -9.06
N PHE A 231 6.01 4.94 -9.58
CA PHE A 231 5.87 3.76 -10.41
C PHE A 231 6.11 2.50 -9.62
N ARG A 232 5.40 1.44 -9.97
CA ARG A 232 5.62 0.09 -9.45
C ARG A 232 6.25 -0.82 -10.52
N LYS A 233 7.13 -1.73 -10.07
CA LYS A 233 7.83 -2.75 -10.90
C LYS A 233 8.71 -2.11 -11.99
N VAL A 234 9.61 -1.24 -11.56
CA VAL A 234 10.63 -0.65 -12.45
C VAL A 234 12.02 -1.17 -12.09
N LYS A 235 12.84 -1.50 -13.08
CA LYS A 235 14.27 -1.80 -12.89
C LYS A 235 15.12 -0.63 -13.38
N ILE A 236 15.04 0.49 -12.68
CA ILE A 236 15.64 1.75 -13.12
C ILE A 236 17.17 1.66 -13.33
N SER A 237 17.85 0.80 -12.57
CA SER A 237 19.29 0.61 -12.67
C SER A 237 19.71 -0.18 -13.93
N GLN A 238 18.77 -0.81 -14.62
CA GLN A 238 19.00 -1.63 -15.81
C GLN A 238 18.50 -0.94 -17.09
N ASP A 239 17.84 0.20 -16.96
CA ASP A 239 17.20 0.91 -18.07
C ASP A 239 17.52 2.42 -17.96
N ILE A 240 18.66 2.79 -18.55
CA ILE A 240 19.21 4.15 -18.45
C ILE A 240 18.32 5.19 -19.15
N ASP A 241 17.69 4.81 -20.25
CA ASP A 241 16.81 5.69 -21.01
C ASP A 241 15.54 5.99 -20.20
N LEU A 242 14.97 4.96 -19.56
CA LEU A 242 13.87 5.15 -18.63
C LEU A 242 14.27 6.03 -17.45
N LYS A 243 15.46 5.84 -16.88
CA LYS A 243 15.96 6.68 -15.79
C LYS A 243 16.01 8.15 -16.22
N ASN A 244 16.62 8.42 -17.37
CA ASN A 244 16.78 9.78 -17.89
C ASN A 244 15.42 10.44 -18.16
N ALA A 245 14.48 9.71 -18.75
CA ALA A 245 13.12 10.22 -18.99
C ALA A 245 12.38 10.56 -17.69
N VAL A 246 12.47 9.70 -16.67
CA VAL A 246 11.84 9.96 -15.37
C VAL A 246 12.49 11.12 -14.62
N ASP A 247 13.82 11.20 -14.64
CA ASP A 247 14.53 12.31 -14.00
C ASP A 247 14.20 13.65 -14.67
N LEU A 248 14.05 13.68 -16.00
CA LEU A 248 13.60 14.87 -16.74
C LEU A 248 12.19 15.30 -16.33
N GLU A 249 11.23 14.38 -16.32
CA GLU A 249 9.84 14.65 -15.89
C GLU A 249 9.76 15.15 -14.45
N ARG A 250 10.57 14.58 -13.55
CA ARG A 250 10.63 15.01 -12.15
C ARG A 250 11.10 16.46 -12.07
N ASN A 251 12.16 16.81 -12.78
CA ASN A 251 12.70 18.16 -12.79
C ASN A 251 11.68 19.18 -13.36
N LEU A 252 10.97 18.82 -14.43
CA LEU A 252 9.92 19.67 -15.01
C LEU A 252 8.76 19.91 -14.04
N ALA A 253 8.32 18.88 -13.31
CA ALA A 253 7.25 19.01 -12.34
C ALA A 253 7.65 19.80 -11.09
N ASP A 254 8.93 19.79 -10.71
CA ASP A 254 9.41 20.62 -9.59
C ASP A 254 9.47 22.10 -9.95
N LEU A 255 9.74 22.43 -11.22
CA LEU A 255 9.73 23.82 -11.73
C LEU A 255 8.33 24.42 -11.80
N SER A 256 7.27 23.62 -11.92
CA SER A 256 5.90 24.14 -11.89
C SER A 256 5.38 24.45 -10.48
N LEU A 257 6.19 24.19 -9.44
CA LEU A 257 5.87 24.51 -8.05
C LEU A 257 6.47 25.82 -7.53
N THR A 258 7.37 26.46 -8.29
CA THR A 258 7.91 27.81 -8.02
C THR A 258 6.98 28.85 -8.60
#